data_AF-A0A8K0ULE8-F1
#
_entry.id   AF-A0A8K0ULE8-F1
#
_cell.length_a   1.000
_cell.length_b   1.000
_cell.length_c   1.000
_cell.angle_alpha   90.00
_cell.angle_beta   90.00
_cell.angle_gamma   90.00
#
_symmetry.space_group_name_H-M   'P 1'
#
loop_
_entity.id
_entity.type
_entity.pdbx_description
1 polymer ?
#
loop_
_entity_poly.entity_id
_entity_poly.type
_entity_poly.pdbx_seq_one_letter_code
_entity_poly.pdbx_strand_id
1 'polypeptide(L)'
;MNSLANILGDSIRQLVPLSLPDGTDNLRFYLSKAFLPVIKFGSVYPAPPPAGHKSHANSLSVKPSRLRTLKTMASIHRSDFADLVHQYCDEYIPNTRMEHVVGPRYPEASKAGDSKSRTVNTSGAKLTIPNPEYFSGIAGISGAPAKITDIHHIIHLVKNGPLETVREILGVLYPELKHWEFIHGSIDADRKIFRYMTYANTTTEQVTGLGTRGGPLVVIAQPSWILTPRDMKSMSQTVELKWVTTVEGGEPYHQSTGRVWAKIWDTCRLADARFFILTNWQCWVFGAFSEGWSRAWSVFLDSDSDPTVMQSVIFWVSSAMDLPGAWHTPQVSERCPPTKVEHTCTLSDFGVSHEWQQKAAKALSLLQPIKLPDKDIKLT
;
A
#
# COMPACT_ATOMS: atom_id res chain seq x y z
N MET A 1 -8.84 -39.80 -65.82
CA MET A 1 -8.11 -39.48 -64.58
C MET A 1 -7.38 -38.15 -64.76
N ASN A 2 -8.14 -37.04 -64.77
CA ASN A 2 -7.64 -35.67 -64.74
C ASN A 2 -8.81 -34.82 -64.23
N SER A 3 -8.90 -34.63 -62.92
CA SER A 3 -9.69 -33.59 -62.23
C SER A 3 -9.73 -33.99 -60.77
N LEU A 4 -8.89 -33.36 -59.94
CA LEU A 4 -9.04 -33.23 -58.48
C LEU A 4 -7.93 -32.37 -57.82
N ALA A 5 -7.08 -31.68 -58.60
CA ALA A 5 -5.98 -30.87 -58.05
C ALA A 5 -6.26 -29.36 -57.93
N ASN A 6 -7.41 -28.84 -58.41
CA ASN A 6 -7.64 -27.39 -58.51
C ASN A 6 -8.70 -26.81 -57.53
N ILE A 7 -9.03 -27.49 -56.42
CA ILE A 7 -10.03 -26.98 -55.44
C ILE A 7 -9.40 -26.62 -54.07
N LEU A 8 -8.07 -26.63 -53.96
CA LEU A 8 -7.37 -26.25 -52.70
C LEU A 8 -6.49 -25.00 -52.84
N GLY A 9 -6.74 -24.16 -53.86
CA GLY A 9 -5.92 -22.98 -54.17
C GLY A 9 -6.27 -21.67 -53.47
N ASP A 10 -7.54 -21.43 -53.08
CA ASP A 10 -8.01 -20.06 -52.78
C ASP A 10 -8.59 -19.87 -51.36
N SER A 11 -8.11 -20.60 -50.36
CA SER A 11 -8.51 -20.36 -48.96
C SER A 11 -7.37 -20.43 -47.95
N ILE A 12 -6.16 -20.04 -48.37
CA ILE A 12 -5.18 -19.54 -47.42
C ILE A 12 -5.57 -18.10 -47.12
N ARG A 13 -6.43 -17.99 -46.10
CA ARG A 13 -6.72 -16.76 -45.38
C ARG A 13 -5.44 -15.94 -45.27
N GLN A 14 -5.54 -14.67 -45.66
CA GLN A 14 -4.64 -13.62 -45.22
C GLN A 14 -4.54 -13.72 -43.68
N LEU A 15 -3.53 -14.42 -43.19
CA LEU A 15 -3.06 -14.27 -41.82
C LEU A 15 -2.35 -12.93 -41.80
N VAL A 16 -3.16 -11.86 -41.66
CA VAL A 16 -2.66 -10.62 -41.07
C VAL A 16 -1.95 -11.05 -39.79
N PRO A 17 -0.67 -10.72 -39.58
CA PRO A 17 -0.09 -10.89 -38.27
C PRO A 17 -0.92 -9.97 -37.37
N LEU A 18 -1.83 -10.57 -36.58
CA LEU A 18 -2.50 -9.88 -35.49
C LEU A 18 -1.36 -9.41 -34.59
N SER A 19 -0.92 -8.17 -34.79
CA SER A 19 -0.05 -7.49 -33.86
C SER A 19 -0.70 -7.67 -32.49
N LEU A 20 0.05 -8.26 -31.55
CA LEU A 20 -0.46 -8.40 -30.20
C LEU A 20 -0.97 -7.02 -29.73
N PRO A 21 -2.16 -6.94 -29.13
CA PRO A 21 -2.66 -5.68 -28.61
C PRO A 21 -1.64 -5.10 -27.62
N ASP A 22 -1.48 -3.78 -27.56
CA ASP A 22 -0.69 -3.18 -26.49
C ASP A 22 -1.38 -3.45 -25.15
N GLY A 23 -0.63 -3.50 -24.03
CA GLY A 23 -1.23 -3.74 -22.70
C GLY A 23 -2.32 -2.72 -22.32
N THR A 24 -2.30 -1.54 -22.95
CA THR A 24 -3.30 -0.46 -22.84
C THR A 24 -4.54 -0.67 -23.70
N ASP A 25 -4.53 -1.62 -24.64
CA ASP A 25 -5.67 -1.95 -25.50
C ASP A 25 -6.74 -2.77 -24.78
N ASN A 26 -6.34 -3.52 -23.76
CA ASN A 26 -7.23 -4.30 -22.92
C ASN A 26 -6.65 -4.40 -21.52
N LEU A 27 -6.83 -3.32 -20.75
CA LEU A 27 -6.31 -3.18 -19.39
C LEU A 27 -6.80 -4.30 -18.47
N ARG A 28 -8.06 -4.73 -18.64
CA ARG A 28 -8.62 -5.83 -17.85
C ARG A 28 -7.86 -7.14 -18.08
N PHE A 29 -7.66 -7.52 -19.34
CA PHE A 29 -6.88 -8.71 -19.67
C PHE A 29 -5.44 -8.56 -19.20
N TYR A 30 -4.85 -7.37 -19.37
CA TYR A 30 -3.50 -7.07 -18.89
C TYR A 30 -3.37 -7.36 -17.40
N LEU A 31 -4.24 -6.79 -16.56
CA LEU A 31 -4.23 -6.98 -15.11
C LEU A 31 -4.47 -8.45 -14.71
N SER A 32 -5.34 -9.17 -15.44
CA SER A 32 -5.65 -10.59 -15.16
C SER A 32 -4.50 -11.57 -15.45
N LYS A 33 -3.52 -11.16 -16.27
CA LYS A 33 -2.38 -11.98 -16.68
C LYS A 33 -1.03 -11.43 -16.22
N ALA A 34 -1.03 -10.24 -15.62
CA ALA A 34 0.16 -9.62 -15.06
C ALA A 34 0.66 -10.44 -13.85
N PHE A 35 1.94 -10.79 -13.87
CA PHE A 35 2.56 -11.58 -12.80
C PHE A 35 3.77 -10.86 -12.21
N LEU A 36 4.00 -11.04 -10.91
CA LEU A 36 5.19 -10.50 -10.26
C LEU A 36 6.42 -11.36 -10.61
N PRO A 37 7.52 -10.76 -11.09
CA PRO A 37 8.76 -11.48 -11.32
C PRO A 37 9.28 -12.18 -10.06
N VAL A 38 9.88 -13.36 -10.24
CA VAL A 38 10.57 -14.05 -9.14
C VAL A 38 11.82 -13.28 -8.76
N ILE A 39 11.89 -12.87 -7.49
CA ILE A 39 13.06 -12.20 -6.92
C ILE A 39 14.14 -13.22 -6.56
N LYS A 40 15.39 -12.88 -6.86
CA LYS A 40 16.57 -13.60 -6.39
C LYS A 40 17.25 -12.79 -5.28
N PHE A 41 17.46 -13.43 -4.12
CA PHE A 41 18.16 -12.80 -3.00
C PHE A 41 19.68 -12.98 -3.11
N GLY A 42 20.44 -11.97 -2.70
CA GLY A 42 21.90 -12.05 -2.61
C GLY A 42 22.36 -12.91 -1.44
N SER A 43 23.60 -13.42 -1.49
CA SER A 43 24.19 -14.31 -0.47
C SER A 43 24.49 -13.64 0.87
N VAL A 44 24.34 -12.32 0.97
CA VAL A 44 24.67 -11.53 2.17
C VAL A 44 23.59 -11.65 3.25
N TYR A 45 22.39 -12.12 2.91
CA TYR A 45 21.28 -12.22 3.86
C TYR A 45 21.08 -13.65 4.35
N PRO A 46 20.58 -13.82 5.58
CA PRO A 46 20.12 -15.11 6.04
C PRO A 46 19.16 -15.67 5.01
N ALA A 47 19.34 -16.94 4.65
CA ALA A 47 18.32 -17.65 3.90
C ALA A 47 16.98 -17.47 4.62
N PRO A 48 15.87 -17.21 3.88
CA PRO A 48 14.57 -17.22 4.51
C PRO A 48 14.41 -18.55 5.25
N PRO A 49 13.74 -18.55 6.42
CA PRO A 49 13.52 -19.79 7.15
C PRO A 49 12.76 -20.79 6.26
N PRO A 50 12.89 -22.10 6.50
CA PRO A 50 12.25 -23.12 5.68
C PRO A 50 10.76 -22.85 5.47
N ALA A 51 10.23 -23.28 4.32
CA ALA A 51 8.83 -23.07 3.97
C ALA A 51 7.91 -23.49 5.13
N GLY A 52 6.98 -22.61 5.50
CA GLY A 52 6.11 -22.85 6.64
C GLY A 52 6.73 -22.55 8.01
N HIS A 53 7.87 -21.88 8.13
CA HIS A 53 8.40 -21.39 9.41
C HIS A 53 8.25 -19.87 9.57
N LYS A 54 8.18 -19.40 10.82
CA LYS A 54 8.14 -17.97 11.20
C LYS A 54 9.56 -17.41 11.24
N SER A 55 9.75 -16.13 10.94
CA SER A 55 11.02 -15.45 11.18
C SER A 55 11.10 -14.95 12.62
N HIS A 56 12.26 -15.12 13.24
CA HIS A 56 12.59 -14.51 14.52
C HIS A 56 13.30 -13.16 14.36
N ALA A 57 13.58 -12.74 13.13
CA ALA A 57 14.32 -11.50 12.83
C ALA A 57 13.41 -10.25 12.85
N ASN A 58 12.10 -10.41 13.06
CA ASN A 58 11.16 -9.30 13.14
C ASN A 58 11.23 -8.61 14.52
N SER A 59 12.20 -7.72 14.70
CA SER A 59 12.45 -6.98 15.93
C SER A 59 11.93 -5.53 15.87
N LEU A 60 10.72 -5.31 15.34
CA LEU A 60 10.12 -3.97 15.25
C LEU A 60 10.06 -3.27 16.62
N SER A 61 10.51 -2.02 16.64
CA SER A 61 10.48 -1.12 17.78
C SER A 61 9.09 -0.53 17.95
N VAL A 62 8.26 -1.21 18.73
CA VAL A 62 6.89 -0.77 19.05
C VAL A 62 6.81 -0.44 20.53
N LYS A 63 6.42 0.79 20.83
CA LYS A 63 6.15 1.20 22.22
C LYS A 63 4.71 0.91 22.61
N PRO A 64 4.47 0.59 23.89
CA PRO A 64 3.18 0.80 24.53
C PRO A 64 2.69 2.22 24.25
N SER A 65 1.50 2.32 23.67
CA SER A 65 0.85 3.60 23.42
C SER A 65 -0.59 3.50 23.89
N ARG A 66 -0.95 4.37 24.82
CA ARG A 66 -2.33 4.51 25.30
C ARG A 66 -3.25 5.09 24.23
N LEU A 67 -2.66 5.75 23.23
CA LEU A 67 -3.38 6.30 22.08
C LEU A 67 -3.79 5.23 21.08
N ARG A 68 -3.23 4.01 21.16
CA ARG A 68 -3.59 2.91 20.28
C ARG A 68 -4.97 2.37 20.67
N THR A 69 -5.97 2.76 19.90
CA THR A 69 -7.38 2.39 20.15
C THR A 69 -7.82 1.11 19.44
N LEU A 70 -6.94 0.45 18.68
CA LEU A 70 -7.25 -0.79 17.95
C LEU A 70 -7.61 -1.92 18.91
N LYS A 71 -8.87 -2.37 18.85
CA LYS A 71 -9.43 -3.43 19.69
C LYS A 71 -9.54 -4.75 18.95
N THR A 72 -10.15 -4.72 17.77
CA THR A 72 -10.48 -5.94 17.02
C THR A 72 -10.00 -5.88 15.58
N MET A 73 -9.42 -6.97 15.10
CA MET A 73 -9.06 -7.15 13.70
C MET A 73 -9.90 -8.31 13.15
N ALA A 74 -10.55 -8.08 12.02
CA ALA A 74 -11.33 -9.09 11.31
C ALA A 74 -10.59 -9.50 10.04
N SER A 75 -10.66 -10.78 9.70
CA SER A 75 -10.19 -11.26 8.41
C SER A 75 -11.33 -11.12 7.39
N ILE A 76 -11.05 -10.51 6.25
CA ILE A 76 -11.94 -10.57 5.08
C ILE A 76 -11.72 -11.94 4.45
N HIS A 77 -12.80 -12.68 4.21
CA HIS A 77 -12.71 -14.00 3.61
C HIS A 77 -12.17 -13.87 2.17
N ARG A 78 -11.30 -14.81 1.76
CA ARG A 78 -10.60 -14.70 0.48
C ARG A 78 -11.55 -14.76 -0.72
N SER A 79 -12.61 -15.58 -0.67
CA SER A 79 -13.60 -15.63 -1.76
C SER A 79 -14.35 -14.31 -1.89
N ASP A 80 -14.81 -13.74 -0.77
CA ASP A 80 -15.58 -12.50 -0.78
C ASP A 80 -14.72 -11.35 -1.33
N PHE A 81 -13.43 -11.32 -0.95
CA PHE A 81 -12.47 -10.38 -1.52
C PHE A 81 -12.27 -10.60 -3.02
N ALA A 82 -12.13 -11.86 -3.47
CA ALA A 82 -11.99 -12.19 -4.88
C ALA A 82 -13.19 -11.72 -5.70
N ASP A 83 -14.40 -12.02 -5.24
CA ASP A 83 -15.65 -11.63 -5.90
C ASP A 83 -15.75 -10.11 -6.04
N LEU A 84 -15.41 -9.35 -4.98
CA LEU A 84 -15.37 -7.89 -5.01
C LEU A 84 -14.35 -7.35 -6.03
N VAL A 85 -13.14 -7.92 -6.07
CA VAL A 85 -12.10 -7.50 -7.01
C VAL A 85 -12.51 -7.82 -8.45
N HIS A 86 -13.05 -9.00 -8.72
CA HIS A 86 -13.52 -9.38 -10.05
C HIS A 86 -14.66 -8.50 -10.50
N GLN A 87 -15.67 -8.28 -9.64
CA GLN A 87 -16.79 -7.38 -9.93
C GLN A 87 -16.29 -5.96 -10.27
N TYR A 88 -15.37 -5.41 -9.46
CA TYR A 88 -14.79 -4.09 -9.74
C TYR A 88 -14.05 -4.06 -11.08
N CYS A 89 -13.20 -5.06 -11.34
CA CYS A 89 -12.48 -5.17 -12.61
C CYS A 89 -13.44 -5.29 -13.80
N ASP A 90 -14.54 -6.01 -13.63
CA ASP A 90 -15.50 -6.24 -14.70
C ASP A 90 -16.38 -5.03 -15.02
N GLU A 91 -16.64 -4.18 -14.03
CA GLU A 91 -17.48 -3.00 -14.20
C GLU A 91 -16.67 -1.73 -14.53
N TYR A 92 -15.49 -1.56 -13.94
CA TYR A 92 -14.75 -0.29 -13.97
C TYR A 92 -13.46 -0.33 -14.78
N ILE A 93 -12.91 -1.51 -15.07
CA ILE A 93 -11.69 -1.62 -15.89
C ILE A 93 -12.06 -1.99 -17.32
N PRO A 94 -11.72 -1.17 -18.32
CA PRO A 94 -12.08 -1.43 -19.71
C PRO A 94 -11.34 -2.65 -20.26
N ASN A 95 -12.07 -3.44 -21.05
CA ASN A 95 -11.54 -4.55 -21.84
C ASN A 95 -11.34 -4.20 -23.32
N THR A 96 -11.55 -2.93 -23.67
CA THR A 96 -11.40 -2.35 -25.02
C THR A 96 -10.43 -1.18 -24.99
N ARG A 97 -9.91 -0.80 -26.17
CA ARG A 97 -9.05 0.36 -26.34
C ARG A 97 -9.70 1.62 -25.73
N MET A 98 -8.92 2.34 -24.93
CA MET A 98 -9.35 3.60 -24.30
C MET A 98 -9.80 4.65 -25.33
N GLU A 99 -9.24 4.65 -26.54
CA GLU A 99 -9.65 5.55 -27.64
C GLU A 99 -11.14 5.41 -28.01
N HIS A 100 -11.74 4.24 -27.75
CA HIS A 100 -13.14 3.94 -28.04
C HIS A 100 -14.05 4.10 -26.81
N VAL A 101 -13.49 4.39 -25.63
CA VAL A 101 -14.26 4.62 -24.40
C VAL A 101 -14.77 6.07 -24.38
N VAL A 102 -15.62 6.41 -25.35
CA VAL A 102 -16.47 7.60 -25.30
C VAL A 102 -17.79 7.18 -24.65
N GLY A 103 -17.75 6.98 -23.34
CA GLY A 103 -18.91 6.57 -22.55
C GLY A 103 -19.49 7.75 -21.76
N PRO A 104 -20.82 7.75 -21.47
CA PRO A 104 -21.46 8.76 -20.61
C PRO A 104 -20.91 8.81 -19.16
N ARG A 105 -20.08 7.83 -18.77
CA ARG A 105 -19.37 7.77 -17.49
C ARG A 105 -18.10 8.66 -17.44
N TYR A 106 -17.64 9.19 -18.57
CA TYR A 106 -16.46 10.08 -18.68
C TYR A 106 -16.83 11.37 -19.44
N PRO A 107 -17.57 12.31 -18.81
CA PRO A 107 -18.25 13.41 -19.49
C PRO A 107 -17.33 14.50 -20.09
N GLU A 108 -16.02 14.46 -19.86
CA GLU A 108 -15.10 15.51 -20.33
C GLU A 108 -14.51 15.29 -21.72
N ALA A 109 -14.58 14.07 -22.29
CA ALA A 109 -14.01 13.80 -23.61
C ALA A 109 -14.82 14.37 -24.79
N SER A 110 -16.06 14.84 -24.54
CA SER A 110 -17.02 15.20 -25.61
C SER A 110 -17.33 16.70 -25.74
N LYS A 111 -16.63 17.58 -25.01
CA LYS A 111 -16.82 19.06 -25.12
C LYS A 111 -15.67 19.81 -25.80
N ALA A 112 -15.02 19.22 -26.79
CA ALA A 112 -14.14 19.94 -27.72
C ALA A 112 -14.66 19.78 -29.15
N GLY A 113 -15.52 20.72 -29.57
CA GLY A 113 -16.01 20.85 -30.94
C GLY A 113 -14.96 21.40 -31.90
N ASP A 114 -13.75 20.83 -31.90
CA ASP A 114 -12.72 21.12 -32.88
C ASP A 114 -12.33 19.83 -33.60
N SER A 115 -12.60 19.81 -34.91
CA SER A 115 -12.40 18.70 -35.85
C SER A 115 -10.91 18.37 -36.13
N LYS A 116 -10.09 18.29 -35.09
CA LYS A 116 -8.82 17.57 -35.10
C LYS A 116 -8.92 16.49 -34.05
N SER A 117 -9.21 15.27 -34.51
CA SER A 117 -9.12 14.03 -33.75
C SER A 117 -7.87 14.05 -32.88
N ARG A 118 -8.05 14.45 -31.61
CA ARG A 118 -7.02 14.34 -30.58
C ARG A 118 -7.07 12.90 -30.15
N THR A 119 -6.38 12.04 -30.90
CA THR A 119 -6.02 10.71 -30.41
C THR A 119 -5.39 10.93 -29.03
N VAL A 120 -6.09 10.52 -27.98
CA VAL A 120 -5.48 10.41 -26.66
C VAL A 120 -4.48 9.30 -26.83
N ASN A 121 -3.23 9.66 -27.14
CA ASN A 121 -2.13 8.72 -27.29
C ASN A 121 -1.92 8.04 -25.93
N THR A 122 -2.68 6.97 -25.67
CA THR A 122 -2.50 6.05 -24.53
C THR A 122 -1.19 5.28 -24.62
N SER A 123 -0.49 5.40 -25.76
CA SER A 123 0.91 5.03 -26.00
C SER A 123 1.92 5.58 -24.97
N GLY A 124 1.53 6.47 -24.06
CA GLY A 124 2.40 6.99 -23.00
C GLY A 124 2.37 6.24 -21.66
N ALA A 125 1.38 5.38 -21.40
CA ALA A 125 1.27 4.69 -20.10
C ALA A 125 2.36 3.63 -19.95
N LYS A 126 3.29 3.85 -19.01
CA LYS A 126 4.43 2.96 -18.80
C LYS A 126 4.04 1.80 -17.89
N LEU A 127 3.43 0.76 -18.46
CA LEU A 127 3.14 -0.48 -17.74
C LEU A 127 4.46 -1.24 -17.47
N THR A 128 4.81 -1.46 -16.21
CA THR A 128 6.12 -2.01 -15.80
C THR A 128 6.07 -3.47 -15.38
N ILE A 129 4.89 -4.02 -15.10
CA ILE A 129 4.74 -5.43 -14.73
C ILE A 129 4.65 -6.32 -15.97
N PRO A 130 5.44 -7.41 -16.04
CA PRO A 130 5.36 -8.34 -17.15
C PRO A 130 3.99 -8.98 -17.29
N ASN A 131 3.59 -9.17 -18.54
CA ASN A 131 2.44 -9.96 -18.93
C ASN A 131 2.88 -10.83 -20.11
N PRO A 132 2.98 -12.15 -19.95
CA PRO A 132 3.63 -13.02 -20.93
C PRO A 132 2.83 -13.10 -22.25
N GLU A 133 1.53 -12.80 -22.17
CA GLU A 133 0.61 -12.75 -23.31
C GLU A 133 0.73 -11.44 -24.11
N TYR A 134 1.36 -10.38 -23.57
CA TYR A 134 1.60 -9.12 -24.27
C TYR A 134 3.07 -8.82 -24.52
N PHE A 135 3.92 -9.18 -23.57
CA PHE A 135 5.36 -8.92 -23.57
C PHE A 135 6.09 -10.12 -22.98
N SER A 136 6.62 -10.99 -23.86
CA SER A 136 7.52 -12.08 -23.46
C SER A 136 8.94 -11.58 -23.14
N GLY A 137 9.28 -10.37 -23.58
CA GLY A 137 10.52 -9.68 -23.25
C GLY A 137 10.40 -8.91 -21.95
N ILE A 138 10.98 -9.45 -20.88
CA ILE A 138 11.21 -8.71 -19.64
C ILE A 138 12.23 -7.60 -19.95
N ALA A 139 11.77 -6.45 -20.45
CA ALA A 139 12.41 -5.20 -20.08
C ALA A 139 12.13 -5.06 -18.58
N GLY A 140 13.00 -5.64 -17.76
CA GLY A 140 12.79 -5.76 -16.31
C GLY A 140 12.36 -4.44 -15.70
N ILE A 141 11.63 -4.51 -14.58
CA ILE A 141 11.29 -3.34 -13.76
C ILE A 141 12.52 -2.43 -13.75
N SER A 142 12.39 -1.26 -14.39
CA SER A 142 13.57 -0.50 -14.80
C SER A 142 14.44 -0.17 -13.59
N GLY A 143 15.73 -0.53 -13.65
CA GLY A 143 16.65 -0.37 -12.51
C GLY A 143 16.59 -1.47 -11.45
N ALA A 144 15.81 -2.53 -11.65
CA ALA A 144 15.78 -3.69 -10.76
C ALA A 144 17.16 -4.34 -10.67
N PRO A 145 17.72 -4.51 -9.47
CA PRO A 145 18.99 -5.20 -9.31
C PRO A 145 18.82 -6.70 -9.60
N ALA A 146 19.84 -7.32 -10.20
CA ALA A 146 19.84 -8.75 -10.47
C ALA A 146 19.72 -9.61 -9.20
N LYS A 147 20.14 -9.06 -8.05
CA LYS A 147 20.02 -9.67 -6.72
C LYS A 147 19.60 -8.62 -5.69
N ILE A 148 18.69 -9.00 -4.81
CA ILE A 148 18.27 -8.13 -3.71
C ILE A 148 19.26 -8.25 -2.56
N THR A 149 19.80 -7.10 -2.14
CA THR A 149 20.85 -6.99 -1.13
C THR A 149 20.50 -5.97 -0.05
N ASP A 150 19.29 -5.42 -0.04
CA ASP A 150 18.77 -4.63 1.07
C ASP A 150 17.25 -4.44 0.91
N ILE A 151 16.64 -3.85 1.94
CA ILE A 151 15.22 -3.46 1.91
C ILE A 151 14.94 -2.33 0.92
N HIS A 152 15.94 -1.52 0.56
CA HIS A 152 15.78 -0.42 -0.40
C HIS A 152 15.48 -0.95 -1.80
N HIS A 153 16.06 -2.08 -2.18
CA HIS A 153 15.77 -2.77 -3.43
C HIS A 153 14.34 -3.29 -3.45
N ILE A 154 13.81 -3.81 -2.34
CA ILE A 154 12.42 -4.30 -2.30
C ILE A 154 11.43 -3.15 -2.41
N ILE A 155 11.60 -2.09 -1.61
CA ILE A 155 10.69 -0.94 -1.68
C ILE A 155 10.77 -0.27 -3.07
N HIS A 156 11.95 -0.24 -3.69
CA HIS A 156 12.14 0.24 -5.06
C HIS A 156 11.40 -0.64 -6.09
N LEU A 157 11.48 -1.97 -5.97
CA LEU A 157 10.74 -2.89 -6.84
C LEU A 157 9.23 -2.76 -6.69
N VAL A 158 8.74 -2.64 -5.45
CA VAL A 158 7.32 -2.42 -5.16
C VAL A 158 6.87 -1.09 -5.77
N LYS A 159 7.65 -0.02 -5.59
CA LYS A 159 7.34 1.30 -6.16
C LYS A 159 7.32 1.28 -7.69
N ASN A 160 8.41 0.85 -8.32
CA ASN A 160 8.59 0.96 -9.77
C ASN A 160 7.95 -0.18 -10.57
N GLY A 161 7.49 -1.23 -9.89
CA GLY A 161 6.73 -2.33 -10.45
C GLY A 161 5.23 -2.12 -10.29
N PRO A 162 4.58 -2.83 -9.35
CA PRO A 162 3.13 -2.87 -9.27
C PRO A 162 2.50 -1.50 -8.99
N LEU A 163 3.11 -0.68 -8.13
CA LEU A 163 2.54 0.62 -7.77
C LEU A 163 2.59 1.64 -8.91
N GLU A 164 3.71 1.71 -9.63
CA GLU A 164 3.83 2.56 -10.81
C GLU A 164 2.83 2.15 -11.90
N THR A 165 2.71 0.85 -12.17
CA THR A 165 1.75 0.33 -13.15
C THR A 165 0.32 0.73 -12.77
N VAL A 166 -0.06 0.59 -11.49
CA VAL A 166 -1.39 0.99 -11.02
C VAL A 166 -1.58 2.50 -11.10
N ARG A 167 -0.57 3.31 -10.76
CA ARG A 167 -0.62 4.77 -10.90
C ARG A 167 -0.90 5.18 -12.35
N GLU A 168 -0.18 4.60 -13.30
CA GLU A 168 -0.37 4.90 -14.73
C GLU A 168 -1.77 4.52 -15.21
N ILE A 169 -2.26 3.33 -14.83
CA ILE A 169 -3.61 2.89 -15.19
C ILE A 169 -4.65 3.81 -14.58
N LEU A 170 -4.54 4.14 -13.29
CA LEU A 170 -5.50 5.04 -12.63
C LEU A 170 -5.45 6.46 -13.18
N GLY A 171 -4.28 6.99 -13.56
CA GLY A 171 -4.18 8.30 -14.20
C GLY A 171 -4.79 8.34 -15.61
N VAL A 172 -4.87 7.19 -16.29
CA VAL A 172 -5.58 7.04 -17.57
C VAL A 172 -7.09 6.93 -17.35
N LEU A 173 -7.53 6.17 -16.34
CA LEU A 173 -8.95 5.98 -16.02
C LEU A 173 -9.58 7.21 -15.36
N TYR A 174 -8.82 7.93 -14.54
CA TYR A 174 -9.26 9.05 -13.71
C TYR A 174 -8.22 10.17 -13.83
N PRO A 175 -8.37 11.08 -14.82
CA PRO A 175 -7.38 12.13 -15.10
C PRO A 175 -7.04 13.02 -13.88
N GLU A 176 -7.97 13.19 -12.95
CA GLU A 176 -7.79 13.89 -11.67
C GLU A 176 -6.75 13.23 -10.76
N LEU A 177 -6.48 11.93 -10.95
CA LEU A 177 -5.49 11.16 -10.20
C LEU A 177 -4.09 11.27 -10.78
N LYS A 178 -3.90 11.95 -11.92
CA LYS A 178 -2.59 12.07 -12.58
C LYS A 178 -1.50 12.72 -11.72
N HIS A 179 -1.90 13.53 -10.73
CA HIS A 179 -0.98 14.21 -9.82
C HIS A 179 -0.69 13.41 -8.53
N TRP A 180 -1.25 12.21 -8.40
CA TRP A 180 -1.05 11.37 -7.23
C TRP A 180 0.13 10.42 -7.43
N GLU A 181 1.01 10.37 -6.44
CA GLU A 181 2.22 9.56 -6.48
C GLU A 181 2.46 8.81 -5.17
N PHE A 182 3.24 7.73 -5.25
CA PHE A 182 3.74 7.01 -4.09
C PHE A 182 5.03 7.67 -3.58
N ILE A 183 4.91 8.39 -2.47
CA ILE A 183 5.98 9.17 -1.84
C ILE A 183 6.54 8.39 -0.66
N HIS A 184 7.86 8.41 -0.46
CA HIS A 184 8.46 7.75 0.69
C HIS A 184 8.04 8.41 2.00
N GLY A 185 7.65 7.58 2.97
CA GLY A 185 7.30 8.05 4.30
C GLY A 185 8.49 8.58 5.09
N SER A 186 8.20 9.11 6.28
CA SER A 186 9.21 9.61 7.21
C SER A 186 10.20 8.53 7.66
N ILE A 187 11.38 8.96 8.09
CA ILE A 187 12.43 8.04 8.54
C ILE A 187 12.05 7.43 9.89
N ASP A 188 11.79 6.13 9.88
CA ASP A 188 11.50 5.33 11.07
C ASP A 188 12.78 4.73 11.70
N ALA A 189 12.75 4.43 13.01
CA ALA A 189 13.84 3.75 13.71
C ALA A 189 14.13 2.34 13.16
N ASP A 190 13.08 1.64 12.73
CA ASP A 190 13.13 0.29 12.16
C ASP A 190 13.39 0.29 10.65
N ARG A 191 13.88 1.40 10.11
CA ARG A 191 14.13 1.59 8.69
C ARG A 191 14.87 0.48 7.94
N LYS A 192 15.68 -0.31 8.66
CA LYS A 192 16.44 -1.43 8.08
C LYS A 192 15.55 -2.65 7.77
N ILE A 193 14.39 -2.75 8.41
CA ILE A 193 13.49 -3.90 8.35
C ILE A 193 12.04 -3.52 8.02
N PHE A 194 11.71 -2.23 8.07
CA PHE A 194 10.38 -1.67 7.81
C PHE A 194 10.50 -0.38 7.00
N ARG A 195 9.88 -0.38 5.82
CA ARG A 195 9.80 0.80 4.94
C ARG A 195 8.36 0.99 4.52
N TYR A 196 7.96 2.25 4.33
CA TYR A 196 6.64 2.55 3.83
C TYR A 196 6.64 3.74 2.88
N MET A 197 5.57 3.82 2.11
CA MET A 197 5.23 4.91 1.20
C MET A 197 3.78 5.32 1.44
N THR A 198 3.45 6.57 1.15
CA THR A 198 2.09 7.10 1.16
C THR A 198 1.68 7.45 -0.25
N TYR A 199 0.43 7.17 -0.62
CA TYR A 199 -0.13 7.62 -1.90
C TYR A 199 -0.72 9.01 -1.72
N ALA A 200 -0.09 10.05 -2.25
CA ALA A 200 -0.44 11.44 -1.94
C ALA A 200 -0.45 12.33 -3.19
N ASN A 201 -1.20 13.43 -3.12
CA ASN A 201 -1.30 14.40 -4.21
C ASN A 201 -0.13 15.38 -4.21
N THR A 202 0.70 15.32 -5.26
CA THR A 202 1.91 16.15 -5.41
C THR A 202 1.63 17.64 -5.59
N THR A 203 0.44 18.05 -6.07
CA THR A 203 0.14 19.49 -6.25
C THR A 203 -0.18 20.19 -4.93
N THR A 204 -0.58 19.44 -3.90
CA THR A 204 -1.01 19.99 -2.62
C THR A 204 0.15 20.18 -1.63
N GLU A 205 1.35 19.66 -1.95
CA GLU A 205 2.48 19.54 -1.01
C GLU A 205 3.30 20.81 -0.74
N GLN A 206 2.95 21.98 -1.28
CA GLN A 206 3.78 23.18 -1.06
C GLN A 206 3.42 24.09 0.13
N VAL A 207 2.37 23.83 0.91
CA VAL A 207 1.83 24.90 1.79
C VAL A 207 2.05 24.74 3.31
N THR A 208 2.58 23.64 3.85
CA THR A 208 2.81 23.59 5.31
C THR A 208 4.16 22.99 5.68
N GLY A 209 5.11 23.83 6.09
CA GLY A 209 6.44 23.46 6.61
C GLY A 209 6.46 22.69 7.95
N LEU A 210 5.41 21.91 8.25
CA LEU A 210 5.18 21.22 9.52
C LEU A 210 4.77 19.74 9.38
N GLY A 211 5.02 19.12 8.22
CA GLY A 211 4.85 17.67 8.02
C GLY A 211 4.25 17.34 6.67
N THR A 212 4.65 16.20 6.09
CA THR A 212 4.01 15.61 4.92
C THR A 212 2.54 15.35 5.25
N ARG A 213 1.62 16.02 4.54
CA ARG A 213 0.19 15.66 4.59
C ARG A 213 0.09 14.20 4.16
N GLY A 214 -0.44 13.38 5.04
CA GLY A 214 -0.64 11.97 4.79
C GLY A 214 -1.64 11.71 3.67
N GLY A 215 -1.47 10.57 2.99
CA GLY A 215 -2.35 10.10 1.93
C GLY A 215 -3.38 9.09 2.44
N PRO A 216 -4.44 8.76 1.69
CA PRO A 216 -5.45 7.82 2.16
C PRO A 216 -4.94 6.37 2.26
N LEU A 217 -3.79 6.07 1.65
CA LEU A 217 -3.19 4.75 1.58
C LEU A 217 -1.72 4.76 2.00
N VAL A 218 -1.34 3.79 2.83
CA VAL A 218 0.05 3.46 3.17
C VAL A 218 0.45 2.11 2.60
N VAL A 219 1.56 2.05 1.86
CA VAL A 219 2.15 0.79 1.37
C VAL A 219 3.43 0.50 2.13
N ILE A 220 3.49 -0.66 2.76
CA ILE A 220 4.56 -1.12 3.66
C ILE A 220 5.26 -2.30 3.02
N ALA A 221 6.59 -2.26 2.98
CA ALA A 221 7.42 -3.37 2.54
C ALA A 221 8.31 -3.87 3.68
N GLN A 222 8.29 -5.18 3.91
CA GLN A 222 9.25 -5.89 4.75
C GLN A 222 9.80 -7.09 3.97
N PRO A 223 11.12 -7.33 3.93
CA PRO A 223 11.68 -8.47 3.22
C PRO A 223 11.25 -9.82 3.79
N SER A 224 11.18 -10.87 2.96
CA SER A 224 10.77 -12.22 3.37
C SER A 224 11.63 -12.86 4.47
N TRP A 225 12.90 -12.45 4.63
CA TRP A 225 13.75 -12.93 5.73
C TRP A 225 13.42 -12.26 7.08
N ILE A 226 12.73 -11.12 7.07
CA ILE A 226 12.21 -10.44 8.27
C ILE A 226 10.76 -10.86 8.51
N LEU A 227 9.93 -10.89 7.47
CA LEU A 227 8.50 -11.15 7.57
C LEU A 227 8.11 -12.26 6.58
N THR A 228 7.99 -13.49 7.07
CA THR A 228 7.72 -14.64 6.19
C THR A 228 6.25 -14.70 5.77
N PRO A 229 5.91 -15.48 4.72
CA PRO A 229 4.51 -15.79 4.41
C PRO A 229 3.71 -16.31 5.61
N ARG A 230 4.33 -17.14 6.47
CA ARG A 230 3.69 -17.66 7.68
C ARG A 230 3.44 -16.56 8.71
N ASP A 231 4.35 -15.59 8.84
CA ASP A 231 4.15 -14.44 9.72
C ASP A 231 3.00 -13.56 9.23
N MET A 232 2.96 -13.26 7.92
CA MET A 232 1.88 -12.47 7.31
C MET A 232 0.52 -13.15 7.45
N LYS A 233 0.44 -14.46 7.19
CA LYS A 233 -0.77 -15.24 7.41
C LYS A 233 -1.21 -15.23 8.87
N SER A 234 -0.28 -15.48 9.80
CA SER A 234 -0.56 -15.43 11.24
C SER A 234 -1.00 -14.04 11.70
N MET A 235 -0.47 -12.98 11.11
CA MET A 235 -0.86 -11.60 11.38
C MET A 235 -2.30 -11.34 10.89
N SER A 236 -2.66 -11.74 9.67
CA SER A 236 -4.03 -11.57 9.13
C SER A 236 -5.11 -12.32 9.92
N GLN A 237 -4.73 -13.37 10.64
CA GLN A 237 -5.60 -14.17 11.50
C GLN A 237 -5.68 -13.66 12.95
N THR A 238 -4.90 -12.63 13.29
CA THR A 238 -4.90 -12.05 14.64
C THR A 238 -6.20 -11.28 14.84
N VAL A 239 -6.96 -11.59 15.90
CA VAL A 239 -8.27 -10.95 16.18
C VAL A 239 -8.16 -9.80 17.18
N GLU A 240 -7.14 -9.80 18.04
CA GLU A 240 -6.96 -8.81 19.11
C GLU A 240 -5.47 -8.54 19.37
N LEU A 241 -5.14 -7.30 19.71
CA LEU A 241 -3.81 -6.89 20.15
C LEU A 241 -3.66 -7.20 21.64
N LYS A 242 -3.09 -8.37 21.95
CA LYS A 242 -2.81 -8.77 23.32
C LYS A 242 -1.44 -8.26 23.78
N TRP A 243 -1.45 -7.50 24.86
CA TRP A 243 -0.23 -7.16 25.60
C TRP A 243 0.26 -8.39 26.36
N VAL A 244 1.56 -8.67 26.27
CA VAL A 244 2.22 -9.66 27.11
C VAL A 244 3.03 -8.89 28.15
N THR A 245 2.76 -9.17 29.43
CA THR A 245 3.59 -8.71 30.54
C THR A 245 4.48 -9.89 30.94
N THR A 246 5.77 -9.83 30.63
CA THR A 246 6.72 -10.83 31.15
C THR A 246 7.27 -10.36 32.48
N VAL A 247 6.90 -11.09 33.54
CA VAL A 247 7.44 -11.01 34.89
C VAL A 247 7.09 -9.70 35.64
N GLU A 248 6.90 -9.80 36.95
CA GLU A 248 6.63 -8.65 37.82
C GLU A 248 7.64 -7.52 37.58
N GLY A 249 7.18 -6.39 37.07
CA GLY A 249 8.00 -5.19 36.81
C GLY A 249 8.52 -5.01 35.38
N GLY A 250 8.23 -5.93 34.45
CA GLY A 250 8.58 -5.76 33.03
C GLY A 250 7.65 -4.80 32.28
N GLU A 251 8.20 -4.01 31.35
CA GLU A 251 7.41 -3.19 30.43
C GLU A 251 6.55 -4.09 29.50
N PRO A 252 5.25 -3.80 29.30
CA PRO A 252 4.40 -4.57 28.41
C PRO A 252 4.96 -4.56 26.99
N TYR A 253 4.92 -5.72 26.32
CA TYR A 253 5.34 -5.82 24.92
C TYR A 253 4.37 -6.66 24.09
N HIS A 254 4.44 -6.52 22.77
CA HIS A 254 3.65 -7.32 21.84
C HIS A 254 4.39 -8.57 21.39
N GLN A 255 3.65 -9.67 21.19
CA GLN A 255 4.15 -10.82 20.41
C GLN A 255 4.45 -10.38 18.96
N SER A 256 5.20 -11.19 18.20
CA SER A 256 5.71 -10.79 16.88
C SER A 256 4.62 -10.27 15.91
N THR A 257 3.47 -10.93 15.82
CA THR A 257 2.34 -10.47 14.99
C THR A 257 1.70 -9.19 15.53
N GLY A 258 1.61 -9.05 16.85
CA GLY A 258 1.12 -7.84 17.51
C GLY A 258 2.03 -6.64 17.27
N ARG A 259 3.36 -6.84 17.18
CA ARG A 259 4.31 -5.77 16.82
C ARG A 259 4.06 -5.28 15.39
N VAL A 260 3.83 -6.19 14.44
CA VAL A 260 3.51 -5.82 13.06
C VAL A 260 2.21 -5.00 13.01
N TRP A 261 1.13 -5.48 13.61
CA TRP A 261 -0.14 -4.75 13.67
C TRP A 261 -0.01 -3.38 14.33
N ALA A 262 0.66 -3.32 15.48
CA ALA A 262 0.89 -2.07 16.18
C ALA A 262 1.71 -1.07 15.36
N LYS A 263 2.76 -1.54 14.66
CA LYS A 263 3.57 -0.70 13.78
C LYS A 263 2.77 -0.18 12.58
N ILE A 264 1.96 -1.03 11.95
CA ILE A 264 1.07 -0.62 10.85
C ILE A 264 0.10 0.43 11.34
N TRP A 265 -0.55 0.20 12.49
CA TRP A 265 -1.48 1.16 13.08
C TRP A 265 -0.81 2.50 13.35
N ASP A 266 0.36 2.50 14.00
CA ASP A 266 1.09 3.74 14.32
C ASP A 266 1.47 4.50 13.03
N THR A 267 1.93 3.77 12.01
CA THR A 267 2.33 4.34 10.71
C THR A 267 1.13 4.94 9.98
N CYS A 268 0.03 4.20 9.90
CA CYS A 268 -1.19 4.61 9.24
C CYS A 268 -1.83 5.80 9.97
N ARG A 269 -1.86 5.78 11.31
CA ARG A 269 -2.40 6.87 12.11
C ARG A 269 -1.59 8.15 11.96
N LEU A 270 -0.26 8.05 11.93
CA LEU A 270 0.61 9.20 11.72
C LEU A 270 0.45 9.79 10.30
N ALA A 271 0.23 8.93 9.31
CA ALA A 271 -0.03 9.32 7.93
C ALA A 271 -1.52 9.59 7.63
N ASP A 272 -2.39 9.65 8.65
CA ASP A 272 -3.85 9.76 8.50
C ASP A 272 -4.47 8.87 7.40
N ALA A 273 -3.89 7.69 7.21
CA ALA A 273 -4.20 6.76 6.13
C ALA A 273 -5.06 5.61 6.65
N ARG A 274 -6.33 5.53 6.24
CA ARG A 274 -7.21 4.45 6.72
C ARG A 274 -6.91 3.12 6.06
N PHE A 275 -6.36 3.14 4.84
CA PHE A 275 -6.03 1.94 4.09
C PHE A 275 -4.54 1.64 4.18
N PHE A 276 -4.21 0.36 4.15
CA PHE A 276 -2.83 -0.09 4.04
C PHE A 276 -2.67 -1.31 3.14
N ILE A 277 -1.45 -1.44 2.60
CA ILE A 277 -0.94 -2.63 1.95
C ILE A 277 0.35 -3.02 2.64
N LEU A 278 0.49 -4.28 3.03
CA LEU A 278 1.73 -4.85 3.55
C LEU A 278 2.21 -5.93 2.60
N THR A 279 3.46 -5.86 2.17
CA THR A 279 4.03 -6.85 1.25
C THR A 279 5.45 -7.26 1.63
N ASN A 280 5.78 -8.52 1.35
CA ASN A 280 7.15 -9.01 1.27
C ASN A 280 7.54 -9.42 -0.15
N TRP A 281 6.82 -8.86 -1.14
CA TRP A 281 6.79 -9.23 -2.56
C TRP A 281 6.08 -10.56 -2.88
N GLN A 282 6.35 -11.61 -2.11
CA GLN A 282 5.78 -12.94 -2.33
C GLN A 282 4.34 -13.06 -1.83
N CYS A 283 3.99 -12.30 -0.81
CA CYS A 283 2.65 -12.26 -0.24
C CYS A 283 2.26 -10.80 0.00
N TRP A 284 0.96 -10.58 0.01
CA TRP A 284 0.33 -9.27 0.13
C TRP A 284 -0.78 -9.35 1.16
N VAL A 285 -0.84 -8.36 2.03
CA VAL A 285 -1.95 -8.16 2.96
C VAL A 285 -2.56 -6.81 2.63
N PHE A 286 -3.84 -6.83 2.28
CA PHE A 286 -4.64 -5.63 2.05
C PHE A 286 -5.50 -5.42 3.28
N GLY A 287 -5.47 -4.22 3.85
CA GLY A 287 -6.27 -3.94 5.02
C GLY A 287 -6.67 -2.48 5.16
N ALA A 288 -7.61 -2.26 6.08
CA ALA A 288 -8.18 -0.95 6.35
C ALA A 288 -8.60 -0.83 7.81
N PHE A 289 -8.64 0.40 8.32
CA PHE A 289 -9.07 0.76 9.67
C PHE A 289 -10.44 1.44 9.66
N SER A 290 -11.18 1.26 10.75
CA SER A 290 -12.41 2.02 11.00
C SER A 290 -12.10 3.50 11.22
N GLU A 291 -13.12 4.34 11.12
CA GLU A 291 -12.99 5.79 11.28
C GLU A 291 -12.31 6.21 12.61
N GLY A 292 -12.69 5.61 13.73
CA GLY A 292 -12.09 5.79 15.05
C GLY A 292 -10.95 4.82 15.36
N TRP A 293 -10.38 4.18 14.35
CA TRP A 293 -9.15 3.38 14.46
C TRP A 293 -9.23 2.21 15.44
N SER A 294 -10.46 1.80 15.76
CA SER A 294 -10.75 0.81 16.79
C SER A 294 -10.96 -0.59 16.24
N ARG A 295 -11.27 -0.69 14.95
CA ARG A 295 -11.35 -1.95 14.22
C ARG A 295 -10.47 -1.91 12.98
N ALA A 296 -10.02 -3.08 12.56
CA ALA A 296 -9.34 -3.27 11.29
C ALA A 296 -9.90 -4.47 10.54
N TRP A 297 -9.77 -4.46 9.22
CA TRP A 297 -10.05 -5.57 8.34
C TRP A 297 -8.80 -5.89 7.53
N SER A 298 -8.54 -7.17 7.26
CA SER A 298 -7.44 -7.55 6.39
C SER A 298 -7.69 -8.85 5.63
N VAL A 299 -7.14 -8.95 4.42
CA VAL A 299 -7.07 -10.18 3.63
C VAL A 299 -5.61 -10.49 3.31
N PHE A 300 -5.23 -11.77 3.39
CA PHE A 300 -3.93 -12.28 2.97
C PHE A 300 -4.03 -12.94 1.59
N LEU A 301 -3.12 -12.59 0.69
CA LEU A 301 -2.99 -13.16 -0.65
C LEU A 301 -1.54 -13.58 -0.91
N ASP A 302 -1.37 -14.72 -1.56
CA ASP A 302 -0.10 -15.13 -2.18
C ASP A 302 0.08 -14.42 -3.52
N SER A 303 1.31 -14.22 -4.00
CA SER A 303 1.60 -13.45 -5.23
C SER A 303 1.03 -14.08 -6.50
N ASP A 304 0.72 -15.37 -6.47
CA ASP A 304 0.13 -16.18 -7.53
C ASP A 304 -1.37 -16.43 -7.31
N SER A 305 -2.01 -15.69 -6.40
CA SER A 305 -3.44 -15.79 -6.14
C SER A 305 -4.28 -15.31 -7.32
N ASP A 306 -5.51 -15.83 -7.38
CA ASP A 306 -6.64 -15.23 -8.07
C ASP A 306 -7.55 -14.57 -7.03
N PRO A 307 -7.88 -13.26 -7.16
CA PRO A 307 -7.46 -12.31 -8.18
C PRO A 307 -5.95 -12.03 -8.13
N THR A 308 -5.37 -11.60 -9.26
CA THR A 308 -3.94 -11.28 -9.32
C THR A 308 -3.58 -10.14 -8.35
N VAL A 309 -2.30 -10.03 -7.98
CA VAL A 309 -1.81 -8.90 -7.18
C VAL A 309 -2.15 -7.57 -7.87
N MET A 310 -2.05 -7.51 -9.20
CA MET A 310 -2.33 -6.27 -9.93
C MET A 310 -3.79 -5.85 -9.86
N GLN A 311 -4.72 -6.80 -10.02
CA GLN A 311 -6.15 -6.56 -9.82
C GLN A 311 -6.46 -6.14 -8.37
N SER A 312 -5.80 -6.79 -7.41
CA SER A 312 -6.00 -6.49 -5.98
C SER A 312 -5.47 -5.11 -5.60
N VAL A 313 -4.29 -4.71 -6.09
CA VAL A 313 -3.69 -3.40 -5.80
C VAL A 313 -4.53 -2.28 -6.44
N ILE A 314 -4.94 -2.41 -7.70
CA ILE A 314 -5.78 -1.36 -8.32
C ILE A 314 -7.12 -1.21 -7.59
N PHE A 315 -7.76 -2.31 -7.23
CA PHE A 315 -9.00 -2.30 -6.45
C PHE A 315 -8.81 -1.61 -5.09
N TRP A 316 -7.74 -1.94 -4.37
CA TRP A 316 -7.49 -1.40 -3.03
C TRP A 316 -7.08 0.07 -3.04
N VAL A 317 -6.28 0.50 -4.03
CA VAL A 317 -5.98 1.94 -4.24
C VAL A 317 -7.25 2.70 -4.58
N SER A 318 -8.09 2.14 -5.45
CA SER A 318 -9.40 2.74 -5.80
C SER A 318 -10.31 2.86 -4.57
N SER A 319 -10.28 1.86 -3.69
CA SER A 319 -11.03 1.86 -2.41
C SER A 319 -10.54 2.96 -1.46
N ALA A 320 -9.22 3.14 -1.36
CA ALA A 320 -8.65 4.20 -0.54
C ALA A 320 -8.98 5.60 -1.07
N MET A 321 -9.14 5.74 -2.39
CA MET A 321 -9.50 6.99 -3.07
C MET A 321 -11.01 7.25 -3.12
N ASP A 322 -11.84 6.38 -2.51
CA ASP A 322 -13.30 6.46 -2.53
C ASP A 322 -13.90 6.50 -3.95
N LEU A 323 -13.30 5.73 -4.88
CA LEU A 323 -13.76 5.65 -6.26
C LEU A 323 -15.02 4.78 -6.38
N PRO A 324 -15.86 5.02 -7.41
CA PRO A 324 -17.11 4.26 -7.60
C PRO A 324 -16.91 2.74 -7.67
N GLY A 325 -17.78 2.00 -6.98
CA GLY A 325 -17.77 0.53 -6.96
C GLY A 325 -16.62 -0.11 -6.19
N ALA A 326 -15.75 0.68 -5.57
CA ALA A 326 -14.69 0.19 -4.72
C ALA A 326 -15.21 -0.22 -3.32
N TRP A 327 -14.34 -0.81 -2.50
CA TRP A 327 -14.72 -1.24 -1.16
C TRP A 327 -14.74 -0.07 -0.17
N HIS A 328 -15.77 -0.01 0.67
CA HIS A 328 -15.84 0.93 1.77
C HIS A 328 -15.71 0.21 3.11
N THR A 329 -15.03 0.87 4.04
CA THR A 329 -14.90 0.38 5.40
C THR A 329 -16.29 0.28 6.05
N PRO A 330 -16.65 -0.87 6.65
CA PRO A 330 -17.94 -1.02 7.33
C PRO A 330 -18.12 0.02 8.44
N GLN A 331 -19.32 0.58 8.51
CA GLN A 331 -19.69 1.47 9.60
C GLN A 331 -19.72 0.70 10.91
N VAL A 332 -18.96 1.18 11.89
CA VAL A 332 -18.89 0.58 13.22
C VAL A 332 -19.58 1.54 14.16
N SER A 333 -20.46 1.02 15.03
CA SER A 333 -20.96 1.80 16.17
C SER A 333 -19.79 2.06 17.12
N GLU A 334 -19.05 3.12 16.84
CA GLU A 334 -18.00 3.57 17.73
C GLU A 334 -18.70 4.18 18.93
N ARG A 335 -18.36 3.72 20.14
CA ARG A 335 -18.76 4.48 21.33
C ARG A 335 -18.22 5.87 21.10
N CYS A 336 -19.12 6.86 21.08
CA CYS A 336 -18.82 8.27 20.88
C CYS A 336 -17.45 8.55 21.51
N PRO A 337 -16.45 9.03 20.74
CA PRO A 337 -15.11 9.27 21.28
C PRO A 337 -15.33 10.03 22.59
N PRO A 338 -14.79 9.55 23.73
CA PRO A 338 -14.98 10.25 24.98
C PRO A 338 -14.58 11.69 24.71
N THR A 339 -15.55 12.60 24.92
CA THR A 339 -15.48 14.04 24.66
C THR A 339 -14.06 14.50 24.87
N LYS A 340 -13.34 14.86 23.78
CA LYS A 340 -11.89 15.13 23.72
C LYS A 340 -11.26 15.12 25.11
N VAL A 341 -10.91 13.94 25.62
CA VAL A 341 -10.25 13.87 26.92
C VAL A 341 -8.87 14.43 26.66
N GLU A 342 -8.65 15.68 27.06
CA GLU A 342 -7.34 16.29 27.03
C GLU A 342 -6.43 15.46 27.93
N HIS A 343 -5.60 14.64 27.31
CA HIS A 343 -4.56 13.94 28.03
C HIS A 343 -3.35 14.86 28.12
N THR A 344 -2.85 15.08 29.32
CA THR A 344 -1.57 15.77 29.52
C THR A 344 -0.49 15.01 28.75
N CYS A 345 0.02 15.64 27.70
CA CYS A 345 1.06 15.06 26.86
C CYS A 345 2.34 14.92 27.69
N THR A 346 2.94 13.74 27.70
CA THR A 346 4.20 13.48 28.39
C THR A 346 5.37 13.58 27.40
N LEU A 347 6.58 13.87 27.88
CA LEU A 347 7.79 13.84 27.04
C LEU A 347 8.01 12.50 26.33
N SER A 348 7.45 11.41 26.85
CA SER A 348 7.41 10.09 26.21
C SER A 348 6.60 10.06 24.91
N ASP A 349 5.56 10.87 24.79
CA ASP A 349 4.66 10.89 23.64
C ASP A 349 5.31 11.57 22.42
N PHE A 350 6.32 12.41 22.64
CA PHE A 350 7.06 13.11 21.57
C PHE A 350 8.19 12.27 20.94
N GLY A 351 8.27 10.97 21.25
CA GLY A 351 9.30 10.08 20.68
C GLY A 351 10.73 10.44 21.10
N VAL A 352 10.89 11.30 22.11
CA VAL A 352 12.18 11.75 22.63
C VAL A 352 12.92 10.54 23.20
N SER A 353 14.19 10.34 22.82
CA SER A 353 14.99 9.21 23.31
C SER A 353 15.12 9.30 24.84
N HIS A 354 15.29 8.15 25.50
CA HIS A 354 15.48 8.11 26.96
C HIS A 354 16.65 9.01 27.41
N GLU A 355 17.70 9.10 26.59
CA GLU A 355 18.83 10.00 26.82
C GLU A 355 18.40 11.48 26.81
N TRP A 356 17.55 11.88 25.86
CA TRP A 356 17.03 13.23 25.82
C TRP A 356 16.04 13.52 26.95
N GLN A 357 15.26 12.53 27.39
CA GLN A 357 14.41 12.66 28.58
C GLN A 357 15.25 12.88 29.84
N GLN A 358 16.35 12.14 29.99
CA GLN A 358 17.31 12.34 31.08
C GLN A 358 17.98 13.72 31.00
N LYS A 359 18.37 14.17 29.80
CA LYS A 359 18.94 15.51 29.60
C LYS A 359 17.92 16.61 29.90
N ALA A 360 16.66 16.45 29.49
CA ALA A 360 15.58 17.39 29.76
C ALA A 360 15.24 17.45 31.25
N ALA A 361 15.14 16.29 31.92
CA ALA A 361 14.93 16.22 33.36
C ALA A 361 16.10 16.84 34.13
N LYS A 362 17.34 16.59 33.70
CA LYS A 362 18.53 17.22 34.26
C LYS A 362 18.52 18.73 34.03
N ALA A 363 18.18 19.21 32.83
CA ALA A 363 18.05 20.63 32.54
C ALA A 363 16.95 21.30 33.40
N LEU A 364 15.79 20.65 33.55
CA LEU A 364 14.72 21.09 34.44
C LEU A 364 15.16 21.14 35.91
N SER A 365 15.97 20.17 36.37
CA SER A 365 16.52 20.19 37.73
C SER A 365 17.58 21.28 37.97
N LEU A 366 18.21 21.76 36.89
CA LEU A 366 19.18 22.86 36.93
C LEU A 366 18.52 24.24 36.83
N LEU A 367 17.27 24.31 36.38
CA LEU A 367 16.47 25.52 36.47
C LEU A 367 16.08 25.72 37.93
N GLN A 368 16.84 26.55 38.65
CA GLN A 368 16.40 27.02 39.96
C GLN A 368 15.04 27.71 39.80
N PRO A 369 14.08 27.50 40.73
CA PRO A 369 12.82 28.22 40.68
C PRO A 369 13.14 29.71 40.68
N ILE A 370 12.78 30.39 39.60
CA ILE A 370 12.82 31.85 39.54
C ILE A 370 11.89 32.30 40.66
N LYS A 371 12.48 32.77 41.77
CA LYS A 371 11.73 33.51 42.79
C LYS A 371 11.23 34.75 42.09
N LEU A 372 9.97 34.72 41.66
CA LEU A 372 9.27 35.93 41.28
C LEU A 372 9.36 36.85 42.51
N PRO A 373 9.91 38.07 42.37
CA PRO A 373 9.96 38.99 43.50
C PRO A 373 8.53 39.23 43.97
N ASP A 374 8.30 39.09 45.28
CA ASP A 374 7.06 39.47 45.95
C ASP A 374 6.78 40.93 45.63
N LYS A 375 6.03 41.16 44.56
CA LYS A 375 5.39 42.45 44.34
C LYS A 375 4.12 42.39 45.17
N ASP A 376 4.17 43.04 46.32
CA ASP A 376 3.00 43.53 47.03
C ASP A 376 2.19 44.41 46.07
N ILE A 377 1.29 43.79 45.31
CA ILE A 377 0.25 44.49 44.57
C ILE A 377 -0.76 44.92 45.62
N LYS A 378 -0.54 46.10 46.21
CA LYS A 378 -1.61 46.83 46.89
C LYS A 378 -2.63 47.23 45.82
N LEU A 379 -3.75 46.51 45.80
CA LEU A 379 -4.96 46.94 45.13
C LEU A 379 -5.50 48.16 45.90
N THR A 380 -5.32 49.35 45.33
CA THR A 380 -6.07 50.57 45.68
C THR A 380 -7.04 50.90 44.57
#